data_AF-A0ABD8ABB5-F1
#
_entry.id   AF-A0ABD8ABB5-F1
#
_cell.length_a   1.000
_cell.length_b   1.000
_cell.length_c   1.000
_cell.angle_alpha   90.00
_cell.angle_beta   90.00
_cell.angle_gamma   90.00
#
_symmetry.space_group_name_H-M   'P 1'
#
loop_
_entity.id
_entity.type
_entity.pdbx_description
1 polymer ?
#
loop_
_entity_poly.entity_id
_entity_poly.type
_entity_poly.pdbx_seq_one_letter_code
_entity_poly.pdbx_strand_id
1 'polypeptide(L)'
;MTEPPPCDIMHCDNLARMLLPRMRAEMVYRLVNDRGISQSEASKRLGISRAAISQYLSRKRGFSRQEFPDDLDLVIERWVSAVASGEGTITICDVCRSAGFPERR
;
A
#
# COMPACT_ATOMS: atom_id res chain seq x y z
N MET A 1 -24.21 7.83 14.00
CA MET A 1 -23.04 7.01 14.37
C MET A 1 -23.20 5.68 13.64
N THR A 2 -22.67 5.59 12.43
CA THR A 2 -22.63 4.33 11.67
C THR A 2 -21.57 3.46 12.33
N GLU A 3 -21.95 2.24 12.75
CA GLU A 3 -20.98 1.26 13.23
C GLU A 3 -19.92 1.04 12.13
N PRO A 4 -18.62 0.95 12.49
CA PRO A 4 -17.62 0.57 11.52
C PRO A 4 -17.97 -0.82 10.97
N PRO A 5 -17.83 -1.05 9.65
CA PRO A 5 -18.17 -2.34 9.06
C PRO A 5 -17.45 -3.47 9.80
N PRO A 6 -18.10 -4.64 9.98
CA PRO A 6 -17.48 -5.76 10.66
C PRO A 6 -16.20 -6.16 9.91
N CYS A 7 -15.10 -6.26 10.65
CA CYS A 7 -13.83 -6.76 10.15
C CYS A 7 -13.94 -8.28 9.95
N ASP A 8 -14.62 -8.69 8.88
CA ASP A 8 -14.78 -10.08 8.49
C ASP A 8 -13.90 -10.45 7.28
N ILE A 9 -13.88 -11.74 6.93
CA ILE A 9 -13.05 -12.25 5.84
C ILE A 9 -13.42 -11.66 4.48
N MET A 10 -14.70 -11.34 4.24
CA MET A 10 -15.19 -10.83 2.97
C MET A 10 -14.84 -9.35 2.81
N HIS A 11 -14.96 -8.58 3.89
CA HIS A 11 -14.52 -7.19 3.96
C HIS A 11 -13.01 -7.09 3.74
N CYS A 12 -12.23 -7.87 4.48
CA CYS A 12 -10.77 -7.90 4.37
C CYS A 12 -10.29 -8.34 2.97
N ASP A 13 -10.90 -9.38 2.38
CA ASP A 13 -10.54 -9.86 1.04
C ASP A 13 -10.84 -8.80 -0.04
N ASN A 14 -12.00 -8.13 0.04
CA ASN A 14 -12.34 -7.07 -0.90
C ASN A 14 -11.38 -5.87 -0.78
N LEU A 15 -11.05 -5.46 0.46
CA LEU A 15 -10.04 -4.42 0.71
C LEU A 15 -8.67 -4.80 0.14
N ALA A 16 -8.22 -6.02 0.43
CA ALA A 16 -6.95 -6.54 -0.05
C ALA A 16 -6.89 -6.56 -1.57
N ARG A 17 -7.99 -6.90 -2.26
CA ARG A 17 -8.05 -6.88 -3.72
C ARG A 17 -8.05 -5.48 -4.32
N MET A 18 -8.74 -4.53 -3.68
CA MET A 18 -8.94 -3.19 -4.23
C MET A 18 -7.79 -2.23 -3.92
N LEU A 19 -7.33 -2.22 -2.67
CA LEU A 19 -6.38 -1.21 -2.19
C LEU A 19 -4.92 -1.68 -2.27
N LEU A 20 -4.62 -2.90 -1.80
CA LEU A 20 -3.22 -3.32 -1.69
C LEU A 20 -2.44 -3.28 -3.00
N PRO A 21 -2.98 -3.67 -4.18
CA PRO A 21 -2.22 -3.60 -5.42
C PRO A 21 -1.81 -2.16 -5.76
N ARG A 22 -2.72 -1.21 -5.53
CA ARG A 22 -2.48 0.22 -5.79
C ARG A 22 -1.50 0.80 -4.78
N MET A 23 -1.76 0.60 -3.49
CA MET A 23 -0.90 1.11 -2.41
C MET A 23 0.51 0.53 -2.48
N ARG A 24 0.65 -0.75 -2.84
CA ARG A 24 1.97 -1.38 -2.99
C ARG A 24 2.75 -0.79 -4.17
N ALA A 25 2.06 -0.49 -5.28
CA ALA A 25 2.70 0.15 -6.43
C ALA A 25 3.17 1.57 -6.06
N GLU A 26 2.33 2.33 -5.37
CA GLU A 26 2.65 3.67 -4.89
C GLU A 26 3.81 3.67 -3.87
N MET A 27 3.76 2.79 -2.88
CA MET A 27 4.84 2.63 -1.88
C MET A 27 6.19 2.30 -2.55
N VAL A 28 6.21 1.40 -3.54
CA VAL A 28 7.43 1.08 -4.31
C VAL A 28 7.90 2.28 -5.13
N TYR A 29 6.97 3.02 -5.73
CA TYR A 29 7.28 4.24 -6.48
C TYR A 29 7.98 5.27 -5.58
N ARG A 30 7.41 5.58 -4.42
CA ARG A 30 7.98 6.54 -3.46
C ARG A 30 9.34 6.11 -2.91
N LEU A 31 9.50 4.82 -2.58
CA LEU A 31 10.79 4.29 -2.12
C LEU A 31 11.91 4.55 -3.15
N VAL A 32 11.63 4.29 -4.43
CA VAL A 32 12.67 4.35 -5.47
C VAL A 32 12.89 5.77 -5.97
N ASN A 33 11.81 6.49 -6.30
CA ASN A 33 11.90 7.78 -6.96
C ASN A 33 12.06 8.94 -5.95
N ASP A 34 11.41 8.87 -4.79
CA ASP A 34 11.41 9.99 -3.84
C ASP A 34 12.45 9.79 -2.75
N ARG A 35 12.61 8.56 -2.24
CA ARG A 35 13.62 8.22 -1.22
C ARG A 35 14.97 7.78 -1.81
N GLY A 36 15.07 7.61 -3.13
CA GLY A 36 16.32 7.25 -3.82
C GLY A 36 16.82 5.83 -3.55
N ILE A 37 15.98 4.94 -3.01
CA ILE A 37 16.38 3.56 -2.72
C ILE A 37 16.47 2.76 -4.03
N SER A 38 17.60 2.10 -4.27
CA SER A 38 17.76 1.30 -5.50
C SER A 38 16.73 0.17 -5.57
N GLN A 39 16.34 -0.24 -6.78
CA GLN A 39 15.41 -1.38 -6.96
C GLN A 39 15.93 -2.68 -6.33
N SER A 40 17.25 -2.89 -6.33
CA SER A 40 17.90 -4.03 -5.69
C SER A 40 17.73 -4.01 -4.17
N GLU A 41 17.85 -2.83 -3.57
CA GLU A 41 17.69 -2.66 -2.13
C GLU A 41 16.21 -2.76 -1.72
N ALA A 42 15.31 -2.13 -2.48
CA ALA A 42 13.86 -2.27 -2.27
C ALA A 42 13.41 -3.74 -2.37
N SER A 43 13.96 -4.50 -3.33
CA SER A 43 13.71 -5.94 -3.47
C SER A 43 14.11 -6.73 -2.22
N LYS A 44 15.28 -6.45 -1.64
CA LYS A 44 15.75 -7.12 -0.41
C LYS A 44 14.85 -6.80 0.77
N ARG A 45 14.53 -5.53 0.99
CA ARG A 45 13.73 -5.07 2.14
C ARG A 45 12.29 -5.57 2.10
N LEU A 46 11.71 -5.66 0.91
CA LEU A 46 10.33 -6.12 0.72
C LEU A 46 10.22 -7.64 0.55
N GLY A 47 11.33 -8.36 0.40
CA GLY A 47 11.32 -9.81 0.17
C GLY A 47 10.65 -10.23 -1.15
N ILE A 48 10.65 -9.35 -2.17
CA ILE A 48 10.06 -9.63 -3.50
C ILE A 48 11.12 -9.49 -4.58
N SER A 49 10.88 -10.07 -5.76
CA SER A 49 11.85 -10.04 -6.86
C SER A 49 12.05 -8.61 -7.40
N ARG A 50 13.26 -8.31 -7.89
CA ARG A 50 13.52 -7.08 -8.65
C ARG A 50 12.59 -6.92 -9.86
N ALA A 51 12.19 -8.02 -10.48
CA ALA A 51 11.21 -7.99 -11.57
C ALA A 51 9.85 -7.46 -11.10
N ALA A 52 9.39 -7.84 -9.90
CA ALA A 52 8.17 -7.30 -9.31
C ALA A 52 8.29 -5.79 -9.05
N ILE A 53 9.42 -5.32 -8.52
CA ILE A 53 9.71 -3.89 -8.33
C ILE A 53 9.62 -3.13 -9.66
N SER A 54 10.30 -3.61 -10.70
CA SER A 54 10.26 -3.02 -12.04
C SER A 54 8.83 -2.99 -12.62
N GLN A 55 8.02 -4.02 -12.36
CA GLN A 55 6.61 -4.06 -12.79
C GLN A 55 5.74 -3.03 -12.07
N TYR A 56 5.99 -2.73 -10.78
CA TYR A 56 5.33 -1.65 -10.07
C TYR A 56 5.73 -0.27 -10.63
N LEU A 57 7.03 -0.04 -10.83
CA LEU A 57 7.56 1.23 -11.34
C LEU A 57 7.11 1.53 -12.76
N SER A 58 7.03 0.52 -13.62
CA SER A 58 6.54 0.66 -15.00
C SER A 58 5.03 0.87 -15.08
N ARG A 59 4.33 1.02 -13.93
CA ARG A 59 2.88 1.25 -13.83
C ARG A 59 2.04 0.15 -14.50
N LYS A 60 2.64 -1.01 -14.80
CA LYS A 60 1.96 -2.19 -15.35
C LYS A 60 1.11 -2.91 -14.31
N ARG A 61 1.37 -2.68 -13.01
CA ARG A 61 0.58 -3.19 -11.88
C ARG A 61 0.21 -2.05 -10.93
N GLY A 62 -1.04 -1.99 -10.48
CA GLY A 62 -1.49 -1.09 -9.42
C GLY A 62 -1.61 0.40 -9.80
N PHE A 63 -1.34 0.78 -11.04
CA PHE A 63 -1.48 2.17 -11.45
C PHE A 63 -2.95 2.58 -11.60
N SER A 64 -3.35 3.59 -10.83
CA SER A 64 -4.61 4.31 -11.00
C SER A 64 -4.30 5.79 -11.15
N ARG A 65 -4.97 6.49 -12.07
CA ARG A 65 -4.90 7.97 -12.15
C ARG A 65 -5.55 8.68 -10.95
N GLN A 66 -6.31 7.94 -10.14
CA GLN A 66 -7.03 8.47 -9.00
C GLN A 66 -6.09 8.54 -7.80
N GLU A 67 -6.02 9.73 -7.19
CA GLU A 67 -5.26 9.99 -5.97
C GLU A 67 -5.81 9.19 -4.79
N PHE A 68 -4.95 8.93 -3.81
CA PHE A 68 -5.37 8.31 -2.56
C PHE A 68 -6.02 9.37 -1.65
N PRO A 69 -7.11 9.04 -0.94
CA PRO A 69 -7.58 9.86 0.17
C PRO A 69 -6.46 10.10 1.19
N ASP A 70 -6.46 11.26 1.84
CA ASP A 70 -5.40 11.69 2.77
C ASP A 70 -5.06 10.63 3.83
N ASP A 71 -6.07 9.97 4.40
CA ASP A 71 -5.88 8.91 5.41
C ASP A 71 -5.12 7.71 4.85
N LEU A 72 -5.38 7.32 3.61
CA LEU A 72 -4.66 6.23 2.94
C LEU A 72 -3.27 6.67 2.51
N ASP A 73 -3.10 7.93 2.10
CA ASP A 73 -1.79 8.49 1.75
C ASP A 73 -0.84 8.48 2.96
N LEU A 74 -1.34 8.87 4.13
CA LEU A 74 -0.60 8.80 5.40
C LEU A 74 -0.17 7.36 5.74
N VAL A 75 -1.02 6.37 5.48
CA VAL A 75 -0.66 4.95 5.68
C VAL A 75 0.43 4.51 4.69
N ILE A 76 0.35 4.93 3.43
CA ILE A 76 1.40 4.66 2.44
C ILE A 76 2.71 5.29 2.89
N GLU A 77 2.68 6.54 3.37
CA GLU A 77 3.88 7.25 3.80
C GLU A 77 4.54 6.59 5.03
N ARG A 78 3.73 6.13 5.98
CA ARG A 78 4.21 5.31 7.10
C ARG A 78 4.81 4.00 6.61
N TRP A 79 4.22 3.37 5.59
CA TRP A 79 4.76 2.15 5.00
C TRP A 79 6.11 2.38 4.32
N VAL A 80 6.23 3.44 3.53
CA VAL A 80 7.49 3.87 2.90
C VAL A 80 8.55 4.10 3.97
N SER A 81 8.23 4.84 5.03
CA SER A 81 9.16 5.14 6.12
C SER A 81 9.61 3.89 6.89
N ALA A 82 8.70 2.95 7.12
CA ALA A 82 9.02 1.68 7.78
C ALA A 82 9.99 0.83 6.93
N VAL A 83 9.73 0.72 5.62
CA VAL A 83 10.62 -0.01 4.71
C VAL A 83 11.94 0.74 4.50
N ALA A 84 11.93 2.07 4.48
CA ALA A 84 13.12 2.90 4.31
C ALA A 84 14.07 2.90 5.52
N SER A 85 13.53 2.77 6.73
CA SER A 85 14.33 2.62 7.96
C SER A 85 14.74 1.16 8.22
N GLY A 86 13.94 0.20 7.73
CA GLY A 86 14.06 -1.20 8.13
C GLY A 86 13.40 -1.50 9.48
N GLU A 87 12.67 -0.52 10.04
CA GLU A 87 12.02 -0.59 11.34
C GLU A 87 10.51 -0.39 11.21
N GLY A 88 9.73 -1.11 12.00
CA GLY A 88 8.28 -1.02 12.00
C GLY A 88 7.58 -1.90 10.97
N THR A 89 6.27 -2.09 11.17
CA THR A 89 5.43 -2.90 10.29
C THR A 89 4.12 -2.16 10.02
N ILE A 90 3.58 -2.34 8.81
CA ILE A 90 2.23 -1.92 8.46
C ILE A 90 1.41 -3.17 8.23
N THR A 91 0.28 -3.26 8.93
CA THR A 91 -0.64 -4.38 8.82
C THR A 91 -1.75 -4.08 7.83
N ILE A 92 -2.40 -5.13 7.31
CA ILE A 92 -3.63 -4.99 6.53
C ILE A 92 -4.70 -4.20 7.31
N CYS A 93 -4.72 -4.33 8.64
CA CYS A 93 -5.69 -3.65 9.49
C CYS A 93 -5.46 -2.14 9.55
N ASP A 94 -4.20 -1.67 9.45
CA ASP A 94 -3.90 -0.23 9.38
C ASP A 94 -4.46 0.40 8.10
N VAL A 95 -4.38 -0.34 6.99
CA VAL A 95 -5.00 0.03 5.72
C VAL A 95 -6.53 0.04 5.86
N CYS A 96 -7.11 -1.03 6.39
CA CYS A 96 -8.56 -1.19 6.56
C CYS A 96 -9.19 -0.06 7.37
N ARG A 97 -8.61 0.29 8.52
CA ARG A 97 -9.13 1.35 9.41
C ARG A 97 -9.07 2.74 8.79
N SER A 98 -8.09 2.98 7.92
CA SER A 98 -7.87 4.28 7.28
C SER A 98 -8.61 4.43 5.96
N ALA A 99 -9.18 3.34 5.44
CA ALA A 99 -9.84 3.34 4.13
C ALA A 99 -11.26 3.92 4.14
N GLY A 100 -11.82 4.23 5.32
CA GLY A 100 -13.10 4.93 5.48
C GLY A 100 -14.22 4.41 4.58
N PHE A 101 -14.35 3.09 4.38
CA PHE A 101 -15.38 2.53 3.51
C PHE A 101 -16.77 2.80 4.13
N PRO A 102 -17.65 3.58 3.48
CA PRO A 102 -19.06 3.47 3.74
C PRO A 102 -19.51 2.12 3.17
N GLU A 103 -20.21 1.32 3.98
CA GLU A 103 -20.87 0.09 3.52
C GLU A 103 -21.62 0.38 2.22
N ARG A 104 -21.39 -0.46 1.19
CA ARG A 104 -22.20 -0.43 -0.01
C ARG A 104 -23.63 -0.77 0.38
N ARG A 105 -24.51 0.25 0.37
CA ARG A 105 -25.97 0.12 0.40
C ARG A 105 -26.45 -0.76 -0.76
#